data_AF-A0A7J4IXU5-F1
#
_entry.id   AF-A0A7J4IXU5-F1
#
_cell.length_a   1.000
_cell.length_b   1.000
_cell.length_c   1.000
_cell.angle_alpha   90.00
_cell.angle_beta   90.00
_cell.angle_gamma   90.00
#
_symmetry.space_group_name_H-M   'P 1'
#
loop_
_entity.id
_entity.type
_entity.pdbx_description
1 polymer ?
#
loop_
_entity_poly.entity_id
_entity_poly.type
_entity_poly.pdbx_seq_one_letter_code
_entity_poly.pdbx_strand_id
1 'polypeptide(L)'
;MVDVSKPTKNIMYFLLIVKQLKEVVGRIKLYKLHYLIEREGKVKYDVSISNYPLGPVDWTTANFCTQNGLVEEQLENGIPYDFYKISLTEEGEAFFNKYASEFNRSELGNAKKIIAKYKSTSGTALLHYVHKKYVDGFKDFKKANQIITGFENNVPIIQDLINKNAATIEDLCEKDELQTMNEYLEHVKIILSNLRSVQDPVKLGQVLWTVKEIFDSLSENSYKYNSYIKELFDYLDNYAAKEKIANSITSDDLSDINKDVRERLLQAVAQMEIPLSSSKRAQS
;
A
#
# COMPACT_ATOMS: atom_id res chain seq x y z
N MET A 1 3.39 -11.54 -27.33
CA MET A 1 2.14 -12.23 -26.95
C MET A 1 2.52 -13.38 -26.02
N VAL A 2 2.12 -13.30 -24.75
CA VAL A 2 2.31 -14.42 -23.81
C VAL A 2 1.28 -15.48 -24.20
N ASP A 3 1.74 -16.71 -24.45
CA ASP A 3 0.86 -17.86 -24.68
C ASP A 3 0.02 -18.08 -23.41
N VAL A 4 -1.29 -17.82 -23.50
CA VAL A 4 -2.25 -17.88 -22.38
C VAL A 4 -2.80 -19.29 -22.18
N SER A 5 -2.12 -20.32 -22.69
CA SER A 5 -2.64 -21.70 -22.62
C SER A 5 -2.86 -22.21 -21.19
N LYS A 6 -2.20 -21.63 -20.17
CA LYS A 6 -2.49 -21.87 -18.73
C LYS A 6 -2.23 -20.64 -17.86
N PRO A 7 -3.12 -20.30 -16.90
CA PRO A 7 -2.86 -19.24 -15.93
C PRO A 7 -1.79 -19.63 -14.93
N THR A 8 -0.99 -18.64 -14.51
CA THR A 8 -0.04 -18.82 -13.41
C THR A 8 -0.78 -18.98 -12.08
N LYS A 9 -0.11 -19.58 -11.11
CA LYS A 9 -0.58 -19.69 -9.74
C LYS A 9 -0.83 -18.33 -9.12
N ASN A 10 0.03 -17.34 -9.37
CA ASN A 10 -0.17 -15.97 -8.91
C ASN A 10 -1.55 -15.43 -9.31
N ILE A 11 -1.91 -15.53 -10.59
CA ILE A 11 -3.22 -15.11 -11.10
C ILE A 11 -4.35 -15.87 -10.39
N MET A 12 -4.23 -17.19 -10.27
CA MET A 12 -5.31 -18.00 -9.71
C MET A 12 -5.54 -17.78 -8.22
N TYR A 13 -4.49 -17.55 -7.43
CA TYR A 13 -4.63 -17.22 -6.01
C TYR A 13 -5.07 -15.77 -5.80
N PHE A 14 -4.70 -14.84 -6.68
CA PHE A 14 -5.25 -13.49 -6.73
C PHE A 14 -6.77 -13.52 -6.95
N LEU A 15 -7.25 -14.20 -8.01
CA LEU A 15 -8.68 -14.36 -8.29
C LEU A 15 -9.41 -15.12 -7.17
N LEU A 16 -8.76 -16.10 -6.53
CA LEU A 16 -9.34 -16.80 -5.38
C LEU A 16 -9.63 -15.83 -4.21
N ILE A 17 -8.73 -14.90 -3.90
CA ILE A 17 -8.94 -13.91 -2.83
C ILE A 17 -10.20 -13.10 -3.13
N VAL A 18 -10.26 -12.51 -4.33
CA VAL A 18 -11.39 -11.69 -4.76
C VAL A 18 -12.68 -12.51 -4.74
N LYS A 19 -12.67 -13.74 -5.28
CA LYS A 19 -13.82 -14.65 -5.24
C LYS A 19 -14.33 -14.94 -3.83
N GLN A 20 -13.44 -15.27 -2.90
CA GLN A 20 -13.81 -15.66 -1.54
C GLN A 20 -14.30 -14.48 -0.71
N LEU A 21 -13.77 -13.29 -0.98
CA LEU A 21 -14.18 -12.07 -0.30
C LEU A 21 -15.38 -11.40 -0.98
N LYS A 22 -15.70 -11.77 -2.22
CA LYS A 22 -16.66 -11.14 -3.15
C LYS A 22 -16.23 -9.75 -3.60
N GLU A 23 -15.78 -8.94 -2.65
CA GLU A 23 -15.22 -7.62 -2.86
C GLU A 23 -14.03 -7.42 -1.92
N VAL A 24 -12.96 -6.83 -2.43
CA VAL A 24 -11.79 -6.44 -1.63
C VAL A 24 -11.70 -4.92 -1.59
N VAL A 25 -11.72 -4.36 -0.38
CA VAL A 25 -11.55 -2.93 -0.13
C VAL A 25 -10.07 -2.63 0.10
N GLY A 26 -9.49 -1.83 -0.79
CA GLY A 26 -8.09 -1.40 -0.76
C GLY A 26 -7.12 -2.43 -1.35
N ARG A 27 -6.11 -1.93 -2.06
CA ARG A 27 -5.10 -2.77 -2.72
C ARG A 27 -4.11 -3.37 -1.72
N ILE A 28 -3.83 -2.67 -0.61
CA ILE A 28 -3.00 -3.22 0.48
C ILE A 28 -3.57 -4.56 0.96
N LYS A 29 -4.88 -4.63 1.20
CA LYS A 29 -5.52 -5.85 1.70
C LYS A 29 -5.30 -7.02 0.72
N LEU A 30 -5.53 -6.77 -0.57
CA LEU A 30 -5.36 -7.79 -1.61
C LEU A 30 -3.92 -8.30 -1.66
N TYR A 31 -2.93 -7.42 -1.73
CA TYR A 31 -1.53 -7.81 -1.86
C TYR A 31 -1.00 -8.51 -0.61
N LYS A 32 -1.35 -8.02 0.60
CA LYS A 32 -0.88 -8.66 1.83
C LYS A 32 -1.57 -10.01 2.07
N LEU A 33 -2.82 -10.21 1.65
CA LEU A 33 -3.43 -11.55 1.63
C LEU A 33 -2.73 -12.48 0.65
N HIS A 34 -2.40 -11.99 -0.55
CA HIS A 34 -1.69 -12.78 -1.57
C HIS A 34 -0.31 -13.25 -1.08
N TYR A 35 0.41 -12.37 -0.38
CA TYR A 35 1.66 -12.70 0.31
C TYR A 35 1.46 -13.73 1.43
N LEU A 36 0.46 -13.54 2.30
CA LEU A 36 0.21 -14.46 3.41
C LEU A 36 -0.20 -15.86 2.94
N ILE A 37 -0.85 -15.99 1.78
CA ILE A 37 -1.14 -17.30 1.18
C ILE A 37 0.16 -18.03 0.81
N GLU A 38 1.13 -17.35 0.19
CA GLU A 38 2.43 -17.95 -0.11
C GLU A 38 3.16 -18.36 1.19
N ARG A 39 3.26 -17.42 2.14
CA ARG A 39 4.09 -17.57 3.35
C ARG A 39 3.49 -18.49 4.42
N GLU A 40 2.22 -18.27 4.78
CA GLU A 40 1.53 -19.06 5.81
C GLU A 40 0.78 -20.26 5.23
N GLY A 41 0.23 -20.12 4.03
CA GLY A 41 -0.45 -21.21 3.31
C GLY A 41 0.51 -22.24 2.71
N LYS A 42 1.82 -21.94 2.69
CA LYS A 42 2.89 -22.76 2.09
C LYS A 42 2.63 -23.09 0.62
N VAL A 43 1.98 -22.16 -0.08
CA VAL A 43 1.71 -22.29 -1.50
C VAL A 43 2.95 -21.86 -2.26
N LYS A 44 3.45 -22.70 -3.17
CA LYS A 44 4.58 -22.31 -4.03
C LYS A 44 4.04 -21.70 -5.31
N TYR A 45 4.17 -20.38 -5.44
CA TYR A 45 3.85 -19.65 -6.67
C TYR A 45 4.92 -19.88 -7.75
N ASP A 46 4.56 -19.60 -9.00
CA ASP A 46 5.48 -19.76 -10.14
C ASP A 46 6.57 -18.69 -10.09
N VAL A 47 6.19 -17.46 -9.73
CA VAL A 47 7.10 -16.40 -9.34
C VAL A 47 6.93 -16.21 -7.85
N SER A 48 7.92 -16.67 -7.09
CA SER A 48 7.88 -16.49 -5.65
C SER A 48 7.91 -15.01 -5.30
N ILE A 49 7.13 -14.68 -4.29
CA ILE A 49 7.00 -13.33 -3.75
C ILE A 49 8.24 -12.97 -2.87
N SER A 50 9.30 -13.79 -2.93
CA SER A 50 10.41 -13.88 -1.97
C SER A 50 11.51 -12.82 -2.08
N ASN A 51 11.54 -11.96 -3.08
CA ASN A 51 12.58 -10.91 -3.17
C ASN A 51 12.26 -9.62 -2.40
N TYR A 52 11.19 -9.58 -1.60
CA TYR A 52 10.78 -8.36 -0.89
C TYR A 52 10.44 -8.65 0.58
N PRO A 53 11.04 -7.93 1.53
CA PRO A 53 10.67 -8.08 2.92
C PRO A 53 9.29 -7.50 3.29
N LEU A 54 8.51 -6.90 2.37
CA LEU A 54 7.10 -6.56 2.65
C LEU A 54 6.04 -7.33 1.84
N GLY A 55 6.43 -8.28 1.00
CA GLY A 55 5.52 -8.85 0.01
C GLY A 55 5.20 -7.80 -1.06
N PRO A 56 5.93 -7.80 -2.19
CA PRO A 56 5.69 -6.88 -3.28
C PRO A 56 4.24 -6.99 -3.71
N VAL A 57 3.71 -5.82 -4.04
CA VAL A 57 2.59 -5.69 -4.92
C VAL A 57 2.84 -6.57 -6.15
N ASP A 58 1.97 -7.53 -6.41
CA ASP A 58 2.03 -8.31 -7.63
C ASP A 58 1.40 -7.49 -8.76
N TRP A 59 2.05 -6.38 -9.14
CA TRP A 59 1.56 -5.48 -10.18
C TRP A 59 1.39 -6.21 -11.50
N THR A 60 2.28 -7.15 -11.82
CA THR A 60 2.15 -7.96 -13.04
C THR A 60 0.85 -8.74 -13.04
N THR A 61 0.53 -9.43 -11.95
CA THR A 61 -0.74 -10.17 -11.83
C THR A 61 -1.93 -9.23 -11.77
N ALA A 62 -1.88 -8.15 -10.99
CA ALA A 62 -2.97 -7.19 -10.88
C ALA A 62 -3.28 -6.55 -12.23
N ASN A 63 -2.26 -6.02 -12.93
CA ASN A 63 -2.39 -5.43 -14.25
C ASN A 63 -2.91 -6.44 -15.27
N PHE A 64 -2.42 -7.69 -15.24
CA PHE A 64 -2.93 -8.75 -16.10
C PHE A 64 -4.42 -8.98 -15.85
N CYS A 65 -4.84 -9.14 -14.59
CA CYS A 65 -6.24 -9.37 -14.24
C CYS A 65 -7.13 -8.20 -14.67
N THR A 66 -6.71 -6.95 -14.43
CA THR A 66 -7.49 -5.76 -14.82
C THR A 66 -7.54 -5.58 -16.34
N GLN A 67 -6.40 -5.68 -17.05
CA GLN A 67 -6.33 -5.49 -18.51
C GLN A 67 -7.07 -6.57 -19.30
N ASN A 68 -7.17 -7.79 -18.76
CA ASN A 68 -7.93 -8.87 -19.37
C ASN A 68 -9.38 -8.94 -18.86
N GLY A 69 -9.84 -7.93 -18.11
CA GLY A 69 -11.21 -7.85 -17.61
C GLY A 69 -11.59 -9.01 -16.70
N LEU A 70 -10.64 -9.59 -15.95
CA LEU A 70 -10.89 -10.65 -14.96
C LEU A 70 -11.29 -10.09 -13.60
N VAL A 71 -10.88 -8.86 -13.33
CA VAL A 71 -11.34 -8.07 -12.18
C VAL A 71 -11.74 -6.70 -12.66
N GLU A 72 -12.70 -6.11 -11.96
CA GLU A 72 -13.02 -4.69 -12.06
C GLU A 72 -12.47 -3.97 -10.84
N GLU A 73 -11.99 -2.75 -11.05
CA GLU A 73 -11.53 -1.87 -9.98
C GLU A 73 -12.35 -0.58 -10.05
N GLN A 74 -13.14 -0.32 -9.02
CA GLN A 74 -13.89 0.91 -8.88
C GLN A 74 -13.18 1.81 -7.86
N LEU A 75 -12.73 2.98 -8.30
CA LEU A 75 -12.26 4.01 -7.37
C LEU A 75 -13.48 4.58 -6.64
N GLU A 76 -13.47 4.46 -5.33
CA GLU A 76 -14.48 5.04 -4.46
C GLU A 76 -13.86 6.22 -3.74
N ASN A 77 -14.49 7.39 -3.89
CA ASN A 77 -14.12 8.60 -3.16
C ASN A 77 -14.68 8.48 -1.75
N GLY A 78 -13.94 7.77 -0.89
CA GLY A 78 -14.32 7.53 0.50
C GLY A 78 -14.00 8.72 1.41
N ILE A 79 -14.73 8.81 2.52
CA ILE A 79 -14.33 9.63 3.67
C ILE A 79 -13.70 8.66 4.68
N PRO A 80 -12.40 8.78 5.01
CA PRO A 80 -11.51 9.93 4.79
C PRO A 80 -10.67 9.88 3.50
N TYR A 81 -10.65 8.79 2.74
CA TYR A 81 -9.75 8.64 1.61
C TYR A 81 -10.32 7.77 0.49
N ASP A 82 -9.83 8.02 -0.72
CA ASP A 82 -10.10 7.17 -1.87
C ASP A 82 -9.49 5.78 -1.70
N PHE A 83 -10.22 4.77 -2.15
CA PHE A 83 -9.74 3.40 -2.19
C PHE A 83 -10.37 2.68 -3.38
N TYR A 84 -9.71 1.62 -3.84
CA TYR A 84 -10.32 0.72 -4.81
C TYR A 84 -11.22 -0.30 -4.12
N LYS A 85 -12.42 -0.49 -4.65
CA LYS A 85 -13.16 -1.76 -4.52
C LYS A 85 -12.81 -2.65 -5.69
N ILE A 86 -12.47 -3.90 -5.38
CA ILE A 86 -12.01 -4.88 -6.36
C ILE A 86 -12.94 -6.08 -6.31
N SER A 87 -13.58 -6.38 -7.43
CA SER A 87 -14.52 -7.51 -7.59
C SER A 87 -14.13 -8.35 -8.81
N LEU A 88 -14.61 -9.60 -8.83
CA LEU A 88 -14.50 -10.43 -10.03
C LEU A 88 -15.59 -10.01 -11.01
N THR A 89 -15.21 -9.93 -12.28
CA THR A 89 -16.15 -9.88 -13.40
C THR A 89 -16.74 -11.27 -13.67
N GLU A 90 -17.74 -11.35 -14.54
CA GLU A 90 -18.28 -12.63 -15.02
C GLU A 90 -17.18 -13.45 -15.75
N GLU A 91 -16.36 -12.79 -16.55
CA GLU A 91 -15.21 -13.37 -17.24
C GLU A 91 -14.17 -13.90 -16.25
N GLY A 92 -13.88 -13.15 -15.20
CA GLY A 92 -12.97 -13.56 -14.12
C GLY A 92 -13.48 -14.78 -13.37
N GLU A 93 -14.78 -14.85 -13.09
CA GLU A 93 -15.40 -16.01 -12.47
C GLU A 93 -15.35 -17.24 -13.38
N ALA A 94 -15.68 -17.08 -14.67
CA ALA A 94 -15.60 -18.16 -15.65
C ALA A 94 -14.15 -18.66 -15.82
N PHE A 95 -13.19 -17.74 -15.91
CA PHE A 95 -11.77 -18.03 -16.00
C PHE A 95 -11.28 -18.82 -14.78
N PHE A 96 -11.59 -18.34 -13.57
CA PHE A 96 -11.22 -19.05 -12.34
C PHE A 96 -11.83 -20.45 -12.30
N ASN A 97 -13.14 -20.59 -12.57
CA ASN A 97 -13.83 -21.87 -12.49
C ASN A 97 -13.29 -22.88 -13.52
N LYS A 98 -12.90 -22.43 -14.72
CA LYS A 98 -12.28 -23.26 -15.76
C LYS A 98 -10.99 -23.91 -15.28
N TYR A 99 -10.10 -23.15 -14.63
CA TYR A 99 -8.76 -23.61 -14.28
C TYR A 99 -8.59 -24.04 -12.82
N ALA A 100 -9.55 -23.76 -11.92
CA ALA A 100 -9.43 -24.08 -10.49
C ALA A 100 -9.24 -25.57 -10.20
N SER A 101 -9.70 -26.45 -11.10
CA SER A 101 -9.56 -27.91 -10.96
C SER A 101 -8.13 -28.41 -11.23
N GLU A 102 -7.31 -27.62 -11.93
CA GLU A 102 -5.91 -27.96 -12.25
C GLU A 102 -4.96 -27.72 -11.06
N PHE A 103 -5.45 -27.06 -10.01
CA PHE A 103 -4.66 -26.68 -8.85
C PHE A 103 -4.63 -27.76 -7.77
N ASN A 104 -3.51 -27.80 -7.04
CA ASN A 104 -3.35 -28.71 -5.92
C ASN A 104 -4.44 -28.42 -4.86
N ARG A 105 -5.31 -29.42 -4.61
CA ARG A 105 -6.42 -29.29 -3.65
C ARG A 105 -5.97 -28.90 -2.24
N SER A 106 -4.80 -29.36 -1.81
CA SER A 106 -4.24 -29.00 -0.50
C SER A 106 -3.78 -27.54 -0.47
N GLU A 107 -3.10 -27.06 -1.51
CA GLU A 107 -2.69 -25.66 -1.60
C GLU A 107 -3.91 -24.73 -1.65
N LEU A 108 -4.94 -25.09 -2.44
CA LEU A 108 -6.21 -24.37 -2.50
C LEU A 108 -6.92 -24.34 -1.13
N GLY A 109 -6.92 -25.47 -0.41
CA GLY A 109 -7.48 -25.55 0.93
C GLY A 109 -6.73 -24.68 1.94
N ASN A 110 -5.40 -24.62 1.86
CA ASN A 110 -4.58 -23.75 2.71
C ASN A 110 -4.85 -22.27 2.40
N ALA A 111 -4.88 -21.89 1.13
CA ALA A 111 -5.18 -20.53 0.72
C ALA A 111 -6.53 -20.05 1.24
N LYS A 112 -7.59 -20.87 1.09
CA LYS A 112 -8.91 -20.58 1.65
C LYS A 112 -8.90 -20.39 3.17
N LYS A 113 -8.11 -21.18 3.91
CA LYS A 113 -7.93 -21.00 5.37
C LYS A 113 -7.27 -19.66 5.71
N ILE A 114 -6.25 -19.25 4.96
CA ILE A 114 -5.59 -17.95 5.14
C ILE A 114 -6.57 -16.80 4.85
N ILE A 115 -7.30 -16.86 3.74
CA ILE A 115 -8.31 -15.85 3.40
C ILE A 115 -9.38 -15.76 4.50
N ALA A 116 -9.91 -16.89 4.96
CA ALA A 116 -10.90 -16.92 6.03
C ALA A 116 -10.37 -16.35 7.36
N LYS A 117 -9.12 -16.69 7.72
CA LYS A 117 -8.45 -16.19 8.94
C LYS A 117 -8.32 -14.66 8.96
N TYR A 118 -8.06 -14.05 7.81
CA TYR A 118 -7.77 -12.61 7.69
C TYR A 118 -8.90 -11.80 7.04
N LYS A 119 -10.04 -12.43 6.76
CA LYS A 119 -11.17 -11.83 6.04
C LYS A 119 -11.63 -10.50 6.63
N SER A 120 -11.74 -10.41 7.95
CA SER A 120 -12.20 -9.20 8.67
C SER A 120 -11.09 -8.21 9.00
N THR A 121 -9.82 -8.53 8.67
CA THR A 121 -8.70 -7.63 8.95
C THR A 121 -8.62 -6.54 7.88
N SER A 122 -8.36 -5.29 8.28
CA SER A 122 -8.14 -4.17 7.34
C SER A 122 -6.80 -4.31 6.62
N GLY A 123 -6.64 -3.64 5.48
CA GLY A 123 -5.36 -3.61 4.76
C GLY A 123 -4.21 -3.12 5.62
N THR A 124 -4.38 -1.99 6.32
CA THR A 124 -3.37 -1.41 7.22
C THR A 124 -2.98 -2.32 8.38
N ALA A 125 -3.95 -3.04 8.97
CA ALA A 125 -3.66 -4.01 10.02
C ALA A 125 -2.93 -5.25 9.49
N LEU A 126 -3.22 -5.68 8.26
CA LEU A 126 -2.45 -6.73 7.59
C LEU A 126 -1.04 -6.28 7.26
N LEU A 127 -0.87 -5.05 6.77
CA LEU A 127 0.45 -4.47 6.51
C LEU A 127 1.30 -4.44 7.78
N HIS A 128 0.75 -3.90 8.87
CA HIS A 128 1.42 -3.90 10.17
C HIS A 128 1.79 -5.31 10.64
N TYR A 129 0.88 -6.27 10.51
CA TYR A 129 1.14 -7.67 10.86
C TYR A 129 2.28 -8.27 10.03
N VAL A 130 2.23 -8.08 8.70
CA VAL A 130 3.27 -8.57 7.79
C VAL A 130 4.61 -7.97 8.16
N HIS A 131 4.65 -6.66 8.41
CA HIS A 131 5.88 -5.98 8.80
C HIS A 131 6.42 -6.53 10.10
N LYS A 132 5.60 -6.58 11.14
CA LYS A 132 6.02 -7.07 12.44
C LYS A 132 6.54 -8.52 12.42
N LYS A 133 5.97 -9.38 11.56
CA LYS A 133 6.25 -10.81 11.59
C LYS A 133 7.30 -11.27 10.58
N TYR A 134 7.39 -10.63 9.42
CA TYR A 134 8.17 -11.11 8.28
C TYR A 134 9.29 -10.16 7.84
N VAL A 135 9.31 -8.94 8.35
CA VAL A 135 10.39 -7.98 8.08
C VAL A 135 11.49 -8.17 9.10
N ASP A 136 12.70 -8.37 8.60
CA ASP A 136 13.89 -8.23 9.43
C ASP A 136 14.07 -6.75 9.79
N GLY A 137 13.97 -6.45 11.08
CA GLY A 137 14.30 -5.15 11.63
C GLY A 137 15.77 -4.78 11.37
N PHE A 138 16.07 -3.48 11.31
CA PHE A 138 17.43 -3.00 11.09
C PHE A 138 18.23 -3.02 12.39
N LYS A 139 18.96 -4.12 12.63
CA LYS A 139 19.86 -4.25 13.79
C LYS A 139 21.17 -3.45 13.65
N ASP A 140 21.58 -3.16 12.41
CA ASP A 140 22.75 -2.32 12.12
C ASP A 140 22.28 -0.88 11.84
N PHE A 141 22.42 -0.02 12.86
CA PHE A 141 22.02 1.38 12.78
C PHE A 141 22.85 2.20 11.79
N LYS A 142 24.11 1.83 11.55
CA LYS A 142 24.92 2.51 10.53
C LYS A 142 24.36 2.23 9.15
N LYS A 143 24.00 0.98 8.88
CA LYS A 143 23.32 0.59 7.65
C LYS A 143 21.94 1.25 7.51
N ALA A 144 21.16 1.31 8.60
CA ALA A 144 19.88 2.03 8.61
C ALA A 144 20.06 3.51 8.23
N ASN A 145 21.03 4.19 8.82
CA ASN A 145 21.33 5.60 8.52
C ASN A 145 21.79 5.83 7.07
N GLN A 146 22.53 4.89 6.48
CA GLN A 146 22.88 4.94 5.05
C GLN A 146 21.63 4.82 4.17
N ILE A 147 20.71 3.94 4.52
CA ILE A 147 19.44 3.77 3.81
C ILE A 147 18.56 5.01 3.95
N ILE A 148 18.45 5.58 5.16
CA ILE A 148 17.76 6.85 5.42
C ILE A 148 18.31 7.94 4.50
N THR A 149 19.63 8.10 4.48
CA THR A 149 20.30 9.10 3.62
C THR A 149 20.03 8.85 2.14
N GLY A 150 20.00 7.58 1.71
CA GLY A 150 19.63 7.19 0.36
C GLY A 150 18.20 7.61 0.00
N PHE A 151 17.23 7.39 0.89
CA PHE A 151 15.86 7.84 0.66
C PHE A 151 15.74 9.36 0.65
N GLU A 152 16.34 10.07 1.60
CA GLU A 152 16.34 11.55 1.64
C GLU A 152 16.87 12.15 0.34
N ASN A 153 17.95 11.59 -0.21
CA ASN A 153 18.53 12.05 -1.49
C ASN A 153 17.65 11.74 -2.71
N ASN A 154 16.81 10.70 -2.62
CA ASN A 154 15.91 10.30 -3.70
C ASN A 154 14.60 11.08 -3.72
N VAL A 155 14.14 11.62 -2.57
CA VAL A 155 12.91 12.45 -2.53
C VAL A 155 12.90 13.57 -3.56
N PRO A 156 13.91 14.46 -3.66
CA PRO A 156 13.88 15.55 -4.65
C PRO A 156 13.89 15.04 -6.10
N ILE A 157 14.50 13.87 -6.36
CA ILE A 157 14.51 13.25 -7.69
C ILE A 157 13.09 12.78 -8.05
N ILE A 158 12.40 12.12 -7.12
CA ILE A 158 11.02 11.66 -7.33
C ILE A 158 10.07 12.84 -7.50
N GLN A 159 10.21 13.90 -6.69
CA GLN A 159 9.41 15.12 -6.83
C GLN A 159 9.59 15.78 -8.19
N ASP A 160 10.83 15.86 -8.71
CA ASP A 160 11.10 16.37 -10.06
C ASP A 160 10.39 15.51 -11.13
N LEU A 161 10.38 14.18 -10.98
CA LEU A 161 9.68 13.29 -11.90
C LEU A 161 8.15 13.45 -11.83
N ILE A 162 7.58 13.60 -10.64
CA ILE A 162 6.15 13.93 -10.46
C ILE A 162 5.83 15.27 -11.10
N ASN A 163 6.64 16.31 -10.88
CA ASN A 163 6.43 17.64 -11.44
C ASN A 163 6.51 17.65 -12.97
N LYS A 164 7.45 16.91 -13.56
CA LYS A 164 7.53 16.72 -15.02
C LYS A 164 6.29 16.05 -15.57
N ASN A 165 5.74 15.06 -14.87
CA ASN A 165 4.48 14.42 -15.25
C ASN A 165 3.31 15.42 -15.16
N ALA A 166 3.20 16.15 -14.05
CA ALA A 166 2.16 17.16 -13.82
C ALA A 166 2.14 18.27 -14.87
N ALA A 167 3.31 18.65 -15.40
CA ALA A 167 3.42 19.65 -16.46
C ALA A 167 2.76 19.22 -17.78
N THR A 168 2.57 17.92 -18.00
CA THR A 168 1.94 17.36 -19.21
C THR A 168 0.45 17.07 -19.06
N ILE A 169 -0.08 17.19 -17.85
CA ILE A 169 -1.50 16.97 -17.54
C ILE A 169 -2.27 18.26 -17.81
N GLU A 170 -3.46 18.18 -18.38
CA GLU A 170 -4.34 19.35 -18.57
C GLU A 170 -5.39 19.45 -17.46
N ASP A 171 -5.83 18.31 -16.94
CA ASP A 171 -6.82 18.21 -15.86
C ASP A 171 -6.27 18.79 -14.54
N LEU A 172 -7.04 19.69 -13.93
CA LEU A 172 -6.64 20.36 -12.68
C LEU A 172 -6.74 19.43 -11.46
N CYS A 173 -7.70 18.51 -11.46
CA CYS A 173 -7.88 17.55 -10.37
C CYS A 173 -6.69 16.59 -10.31
N GLU A 174 -6.29 16.03 -11.44
CA GLU A 174 -5.10 15.18 -11.52
C GLU A 174 -3.81 15.92 -11.11
N LYS A 175 -3.69 17.22 -11.44
CA LYS A 175 -2.56 18.04 -10.97
C LYS A 175 -2.55 18.22 -9.45
N ASP A 176 -3.70 18.45 -8.86
CA ASP A 176 -3.84 18.61 -7.40
C ASP A 176 -3.50 17.30 -6.67
N GLU A 177 -3.85 16.14 -7.23
CA GLU A 177 -3.44 14.83 -6.71
C GLU A 177 -1.91 14.63 -6.76
N LEU A 178 -1.27 14.99 -7.87
CA LEU A 178 0.19 14.93 -8.00
C LEU A 178 0.89 15.90 -7.04
N GLN A 179 0.32 17.09 -6.87
CA GLN A 179 0.80 18.06 -5.89
C GLN A 179 0.68 17.49 -4.47
N THR A 180 -0.44 16.88 -4.11
CA THR A 180 -0.63 16.22 -2.82
C THR A 180 0.44 15.14 -2.56
N MET A 181 0.81 14.35 -3.57
CA MET A 181 1.90 13.37 -3.43
C MET A 181 3.27 14.03 -3.16
N ASN A 182 3.58 15.16 -3.80
CA ASN A 182 4.81 15.91 -3.49
C ASN A 182 4.88 16.35 -2.03
N GLU A 183 3.73 16.70 -1.46
CA GLU A 183 3.63 17.17 -0.09
C GLU A 183 3.77 16.02 0.92
N TYR A 184 3.17 14.85 0.62
CA TYR A 184 3.44 13.63 1.37
C TYR A 184 4.93 13.26 1.35
N LEU A 185 5.62 13.45 0.21
CA LEU A 185 7.06 13.22 0.11
C LEU A 185 7.88 14.18 0.98
N GLU A 186 7.44 15.43 1.18
CA GLU A 186 8.07 16.33 2.15
C GLU A 186 7.89 15.82 3.59
N HIS A 187 6.69 15.33 3.94
CA HIS A 187 6.49 14.73 5.26
C HIS A 187 7.33 13.46 5.46
N VAL A 188 7.55 12.65 4.42
CA VAL A 188 8.49 11.52 4.46
C VAL A 188 9.89 11.97 4.87
N LYS A 189 10.40 13.12 4.41
CA LYS A 189 11.72 13.64 4.83
C LYS A 189 11.76 13.93 6.33
N ILE A 190 10.69 14.47 6.91
CA ILE A 190 10.59 14.72 8.35
C ILE A 190 10.63 13.41 9.13
N ILE A 191 9.82 12.43 8.70
CA ILE A 191 9.83 11.08 9.31
C ILE A 191 11.23 10.48 9.25
N LEU A 192 11.89 10.51 8.08
CA LEU A 192 13.24 9.98 7.87
C LEU A 192 14.30 10.65 8.75
N SER A 193 14.23 11.98 8.88
CA SER A 193 15.13 12.75 9.76
C SER A 193 14.98 12.33 11.22
N ASN A 194 13.74 12.27 11.72
CA ASN A 194 13.46 11.88 13.10
C ASN A 194 13.80 10.41 13.37
N LEU A 195 13.67 9.54 12.35
CA LEU A 195 13.97 8.12 12.43
C LEU A 195 15.43 7.85 12.83
N ARG A 196 16.36 8.76 12.55
CA ARG A 196 17.79 8.66 12.95
C ARG A 196 17.98 8.55 14.46
N SER A 197 17.02 9.03 15.25
CA SER A 197 17.03 8.93 16.71
C SER A 197 16.43 7.62 17.25
N VAL A 198 15.73 6.85 16.41
CA VAL A 198 14.99 5.65 16.81
C VAL A 198 15.94 4.45 16.93
N GLN A 199 16.00 3.87 18.12
CA GLN A 199 16.85 2.72 18.42
C GLN A 199 16.12 1.37 18.30
N ASP A 200 14.81 1.35 18.07
CA ASP A 200 14.06 0.10 17.93
C ASP A 200 14.22 -0.47 16.51
N PRO A 201 14.90 -1.62 16.32
CA PRO A 201 15.14 -2.20 15.00
C PRO A 201 13.86 -2.55 14.23
N VAL A 202 12.80 -2.92 14.95
CA VAL A 202 11.51 -3.26 14.35
C VAL A 202 10.87 -2.00 13.81
N LYS A 203 10.82 -0.92 14.61
CA LYS A 203 10.25 0.36 14.16
C LYS A 203 11.01 0.93 12.96
N LEU A 204 12.35 0.90 13.01
CA LEU A 204 13.20 1.26 11.87
C LEU A 204 12.85 0.44 10.63
N GLY A 205 12.72 -0.88 10.79
CA GLY A 205 12.28 -1.78 9.74
C GLY A 205 10.94 -1.35 9.14
N GLN A 206 9.90 -1.21 9.97
CA GLN A 206 8.57 -0.88 9.47
C GLN A 206 8.56 0.42 8.66
N VAL A 207 9.21 1.47 9.16
CA VAL A 207 9.26 2.77 8.46
C VAL A 207 10.04 2.67 7.16
N LEU A 208 11.29 2.19 7.21
CA LEU A 208 12.16 2.18 6.02
C LEU A 208 11.63 1.30 4.90
N TRP A 209 10.99 0.19 5.26
CA TRP A 209 10.39 -0.67 4.27
C TRP A 209 9.12 -0.07 3.67
N THR A 210 8.26 0.58 4.47
CA THR A 210 7.09 1.31 3.92
C THR A 210 7.54 2.41 2.96
N VAL A 211 8.56 3.20 3.32
CA VAL A 211 9.12 4.24 2.44
C VAL A 211 9.64 3.63 1.13
N LYS A 212 10.31 2.48 1.22
CA LYS A 212 10.74 1.75 0.02
C LYS A 212 9.55 1.39 -0.88
N GLU A 213 8.49 0.84 -0.29
CA GLU A 213 7.29 0.40 -1.01
C GLU A 213 6.57 1.57 -1.71
N ILE A 214 6.53 2.74 -1.06
CA ILE A 214 6.03 3.99 -1.67
C ILE A 214 6.87 4.35 -2.91
N PHE A 215 8.20 4.34 -2.79
CA PHE A 215 9.10 4.77 -3.88
C PHE A 215 9.05 3.81 -5.06
N ASP A 216 9.04 2.50 -4.78
CA ASP A 216 8.92 1.49 -5.83
C ASP A 216 7.57 1.63 -6.56
N SER A 217 6.48 1.80 -5.80
CA SER A 217 5.14 1.95 -6.37
C SER A 217 4.98 3.22 -7.20
N LEU A 218 5.59 4.34 -6.77
CA LEU A 218 5.66 5.57 -7.56
C LEU A 218 6.38 5.34 -8.89
N SER A 219 7.51 4.65 -8.88
CA SER A 219 8.26 4.32 -10.09
C SER A 219 7.46 3.40 -11.02
N GLU A 220 6.85 2.34 -10.49
CA GLU A 220 6.06 1.37 -11.26
C GLU A 220 4.80 2.01 -11.87
N ASN A 221 4.18 2.93 -11.15
CA ASN A 221 3.02 3.68 -11.63
C ASN A 221 3.41 4.93 -12.46
N SER A 222 4.66 5.03 -12.90
CA SER A 222 5.17 6.13 -13.75
C SER A 222 4.86 7.51 -13.15
N TYR A 223 4.94 7.62 -11.82
CA TYR A 223 4.74 8.85 -11.05
C TYR A 223 3.35 9.47 -11.23
N LYS A 224 2.33 8.64 -11.53
CA LYS A 224 0.92 9.03 -11.51
C LYS A 224 0.30 8.76 -10.13
N TYR A 225 -0.79 9.48 -9.83
CA TYR A 225 -1.59 9.19 -8.65
C TYR A 225 -2.09 7.73 -8.65
N ASN A 226 -2.14 7.14 -7.46
CA ASN A 226 -2.64 5.79 -7.24
C ASN A 226 -3.10 5.69 -5.79
N SER A 227 -4.35 5.28 -5.56
CA SER A 227 -4.87 5.16 -4.19
C SER A 227 -4.08 4.14 -3.35
N TYR A 228 -3.41 3.15 -3.94
CA TYR A 228 -2.49 2.28 -3.22
C TYR A 228 -1.32 3.03 -2.58
N ILE A 229 -0.72 3.95 -3.35
CA ILE A 229 0.41 4.77 -2.88
C ILE A 229 -0.07 5.68 -1.75
N LYS A 230 -1.28 6.24 -1.90
CA LYS A 230 -1.94 7.02 -0.84
C LYS A 230 -2.19 6.18 0.42
N GLU A 231 -2.74 4.97 0.30
CA GLU A 231 -2.95 4.04 1.43
C GLU A 231 -1.63 3.76 2.19
N LEU A 232 -0.49 3.71 1.49
CA LEU A 232 0.83 3.54 2.11
C LEU A 232 1.31 4.80 2.84
N PHE A 233 1.10 5.99 2.26
CA PHE A 233 1.38 7.25 2.94
C PHE A 233 0.56 7.40 4.22
N ASP A 234 -0.74 7.09 4.16
CA ASP A 234 -1.64 7.15 5.31
C ASP A 234 -1.20 6.17 6.40
N TYR A 235 -0.81 4.94 6.01
CA TYR A 235 -0.25 4.00 6.96
C TYR A 235 1.03 4.53 7.62
N LEU A 236 1.93 5.13 6.84
CA LEU A 236 3.20 5.65 7.32
C LEU A 236 3.01 6.81 8.32
N ASP A 237 2.16 7.79 8.00
CA ASP A 237 1.81 8.92 8.86
C ASP A 237 1.23 8.43 10.20
N ASN A 238 0.20 7.59 10.14
CA ASN A 238 -0.45 7.04 11.33
C ASN A 238 0.51 6.21 12.19
N TYR A 239 1.37 5.42 11.55
CA TYR A 239 2.36 4.61 12.27
C TYR A 239 3.41 5.50 12.94
N ALA A 240 3.95 6.49 12.23
CA ALA A 240 4.94 7.43 12.78
C ALA A 240 4.38 8.22 13.96
N ALA A 241 3.13 8.72 13.85
CA ALA A 241 2.42 9.41 14.92
C ALA A 241 2.22 8.52 16.16
N LYS A 242 1.68 7.32 15.96
CA LYS A 242 1.43 6.36 17.05
C LYS A 242 2.72 5.97 17.77
N GLU A 243 3.81 5.79 17.03
CA GLU A 243 5.11 5.40 17.58
C GLU A 243 5.96 6.59 18.04
N LYS A 244 5.42 7.82 17.98
CA LYS A 244 6.07 9.07 18.39
C LYS A 244 7.38 9.36 17.63
N ILE A 245 7.41 9.03 16.34
CA ILE A 245 8.54 9.29 15.44
C ILE A 245 8.42 10.69 14.82
N ALA A 246 7.23 11.04 14.35
CA ALA A 246 6.83 12.39 13.93
C ALA A 246 5.37 12.56 14.39
N ASN A 247 4.83 13.78 14.51
CA ASN A 247 3.38 13.86 14.69
C ASN A 247 2.70 13.61 13.34
N SER A 248 1.38 13.35 13.38
CA SER A 248 0.62 13.19 12.16
C SER A 248 0.52 14.54 11.46
N ILE A 249 0.54 14.54 10.12
CA ILE A 249 0.24 15.71 9.28
C ILE A 249 -1.04 16.42 9.75
N THR A 250 -2.02 15.66 10.25
CA THR A 250 -3.32 16.16 10.72
C THR A 250 -3.28 16.86 12.08
N SER A 251 -2.20 16.65 12.84
CA SER A 251 -2.04 17.08 14.25
C SER A 251 -0.83 17.98 14.50
N ASP A 252 0.07 18.08 13.52
CA ASP A 252 1.33 18.79 13.62
C ASP A 252 1.15 20.31 13.65
N ASP A 253 1.98 21.00 14.44
CA ASP A 253 2.40 22.34 14.05
C ASP A 253 3.44 22.20 12.92
N LEU A 254 2.93 22.17 11.70
CA LEU A 254 3.72 22.06 10.46
C LEU A 254 4.50 23.36 10.16
N SER A 255 4.94 24.11 11.18
CA SER A 255 5.62 25.40 11.04
C SER A 255 7.00 25.27 10.39
N ASP A 256 7.63 24.10 10.48
CA ASP A 256 8.87 23.76 9.77
C ASP A 256 8.65 23.38 8.29
N ILE A 257 7.40 23.15 7.90
CA ILE A 257 7.02 22.96 6.49
C ILE A 257 6.70 24.33 5.89
N ASN A 258 7.07 24.51 4.61
CA ASN A 258 6.68 25.70 3.87
C ASN A 258 5.16 25.95 4.04
N LYS A 259 4.78 27.18 4.38
CA LYS A 259 3.40 27.56 4.68
C LYS A 259 2.41 27.16 3.58
N ASP A 260 2.78 27.29 2.30
CA ASP A 260 1.92 26.98 1.17
C ASP A 260 1.75 25.46 0.97
N VAL A 261 2.75 24.68 1.39
CA VAL A 261 2.73 23.21 1.42
C VAL A 261 1.89 22.73 2.59
N ARG A 262 2.04 23.36 3.76
CA ARG A 262 1.22 23.10 4.95
C ARG A 262 -0.27 23.36 4.68
N GLU A 263 -0.63 24.48 4.09
CA GLU A 263 -2.04 24.84 3.85
C GLU A 263 -2.71 23.88 2.87
N ARG A 264 -1.99 23.43 1.82
CA ARG A 264 -2.49 22.42 0.87
C ARG A 264 -2.59 21.02 1.49
N LEU A 265 -1.60 20.60 2.27
CA LEU A 265 -1.69 19.35 3.05
C LEU A 265 -2.89 19.34 3.99
N LEU A 266 -3.08 20.44 4.74
CA LEU A 266 -4.20 20.57 5.66
C LEU A 266 -5.55 20.63 4.93
N GLN A 267 -5.62 21.17 3.72
CA GLN A 267 -6.83 21.11 2.89
C GLN A 267 -7.11 19.71 2.36
N ALA A 268 -6.09 19.01 1.86
CA ALA A 268 -6.18 17.62 1.44
C ALA A 268 -6.64 16.72 2.60
N VAL A 269 -6.16 17.02 3.82
CA VAL A 269 -6.58 16.40 5.08
C VAL A 269 -7.96 16.87 5.55
N ALA A 270 -8.36 18.12 5.35
CA ALA A 270 -9.64 18.64 5.85
C ALA A 270 -10.84 18.15 5.02
N GLN A 271 -10.63 17.78 3.76
CA GLN A 271 -11.61 17.04 2.97
C GLN A 271 -11.81 15.60 3.50
N MET A 272 -10.92 15.15 4.39
CA MET A 272 -11.04 13.93 5.17
C MET A 272 -11.81 14.24 6.47
N GLU A 273 -13.14 14.35 6.42
CA GLU A 273 -13.92 14.53 7.66
C GLU A 273 -13.67 13.35 8.62
N ILE A 274 -12.87 13.61 9.65
CA ILE A 274 -12.72 12.73 10.81
C ILE A 274 -14.05 12.76 11.56
N PRO A 275 -14.74 11.63 11.81
CA PRO A 275 -15.71 11.59 12.87
C PRO A 275 -14.93 11.83 14.16
N LEU A 276 -15.05 13.05 14.72
CA LEU A 276 -14.65 13.32 16.09
C LEU A 276 -15.23 12.18 16.93
N SER A 277 -14.36 11.33 17.48
CA SER A 277 -14.78 10.31 18.42
C SER A 277 -15.59 11.03 19.48
N SER A 278 -16.88 10.69 19.57
CA SER A 278 -17.79 11.24 20.55
C SER A 278 -17.20 10.94 21.92
N SER A 279 -16.53 11.94 22.51
CA SER A 279 -16.23 11.96 23.92
C SER A 279 -17.59 11.92 24.59
N LYS A 280 -17.97 10.74 25.10
CA LYS A 280 -18.92 10.62 26.19
C LYS A 280 -18.36 11.44 27.35
N ARG A 281 -18.70 12.74 27.41
CA ARG A 281 -18.87 13.37 28.72
C ARG A 281 -20.17 12.83 29.26
N ALA A 282 -20.00 11.76 30.04
CA ALA A 282 -20.97 11.33 31.02
C ALA A 282 -21.44 12.56 31.80
N GLN A 283 -22.76 12.66 31.90
CA GLN A 283 -23.42 13.43 32.94
C GLN A 283 -22.87 12.98 34.30
N SER A 284 -22.41 13.94 35.08
CA SER A 284 -22.45 13.93 36.54
C SER A 284 -22.62 15.36 37.00
#